data_AF-A0A4Q9FU91-F1
#
_entry.id   AF-A0A4Q9FU91-F1
#
_cell.length_a   1.000
_cell.length_b   1.000
_cell.length_c   1.000
_cell.angle_alpha   90.00
_cell.angle_beta   90.00
_cell.angle_gamma   90.00
#
_symmetry.space_group_name_H-M   'P 1'
#
loop_
_entity.id
_entity.type
_entity.pdbx_description
1 polymer ?
#
loop_
_entity_poly.entity_id
_entity_poly.type
_entity_poly.pdbx_seq_one_letter_code
_entity_poly.pdbx_strand_id
1 'polypeptide(L)'
;MNRKKYLVPKFDRHTIEEDIATFVDQADKLKNRINVLGALLVESNPLYNGRGTNEVNRIQGYILASFEKYGFSLKLLPIALESLESGMSAYMVAASAKAIRGLKRKNPRLVHYLMAGITNIYYRDDTITFNTYKPKWPLEYPTSALREIMLTLQWLGANAQDAIVELEVLSVSSEINSSNRKLILETIEKIKKDKSKQEHCCNVEIESPIKVSKIDYKKIKSLKIQDQDGEIFTYGDFFTDKPTVLVFFYTRCENHNKCSLTINKLGKLQQLLKKFELHQKVKTAAMSYDPIFDTPERLKTYALKRHVSFDYLNRIFRARDKNSMPQILKYFNSEVNYAGNIINKHLIELHILDEFGKPIKSLVRFQWEPEDVVNSLLEYLSKKPKTSVINTLGLQNMVGTFRNIIVPILIVLFPKCPLCWTAYMSIFGITSLSTIPYSPWMLPVLCGLLFINLWFIWRRSNQIKSWIAFYLATAGTIILILFGPIYMKKSIMNSGLILLIVAALLNSIPINILGKIRNTTSENFGQNT
;
A
#
# COMPACT_ATOMS: atom_id res chain seq x y z
N MET A 1 -24.92 18.16 41.51
CA MET A 1 -24.60 16.71 41.50
C MET A 1 -23.71 16.40 40.29
N ASN A 2 -22.46 16.02 40.55
CA ASN A 2 -21.37 15.93 39.57
C ASN A 2 -21.61 14.89 38.46
N ARG A 3 -21.68 15.36 37.22
CA ARG A 3 -21.67 14.54 35.99
C ARG A 3 -20.25 13.97 35.77
N LYS A 4 -19.87 12.88 36.44
CA LYS A 4 -18.66 12.12 36.07
C LYS A 4 -18.87 11.49 34.68
N LYS A 5 -18.20 12.05 33.68
CA LYS A 5 -17.88 11.36 32.41
C LYS A 5 -17.05 10.14 32.82
N TYR A 6 -17.61 8.93 32.80
CA TYR A 6 -16.81 7.72 33.04
C TYR A 6 -15.78 7.62 31.90
N LEU A 7 -14.54 8.00 32.23
CA LEU A 7 -13.35 7.75 31.40
C LEU A 7 -13.20 6.22 31.29
N VAL A 8 -12.74 5.75 30.12
CA VAL A 8 -12.32 4.35 29.95
C VAL A 8 -11.31 4.05 31.07
N PRO A 9 -11.54 3.06 31.95
CA PRO A 9 -10.58 2.73 32.98
C PRO A 9 -9.23 2.41 32.34
N LYS A 10 -8.16 2.93 32.93
CA LYS A 10 -6.80 2.63 32.48
C LYS A 10 -6.42 1.25 33.00
N PHE A 11 -6.90 0.22 32.31
CA PHE A 11 -6.41 -1.14 32.53
C PHE A 11 -5.02 -1.31 31.95
N ASP A 12 -4.22 -2.11 32.63
CA ASP A 12 -2.84 -2.40 32.27
C ASP A 12 -2.51 -3.88 32.54
N ARG A 13 -1.23 -4.22 32.40
CA ARG A 13 -0.71 -5.57 32.63
C ARG A 13 -0.91 -6.10 34.05
N HIS A 14 -1.16 -5.24 35.03
CA HIS A 14 -1.30 -5.61 36.45
C HIS A 14 -2.77 -5.73 36.88
N THR A 15 -3.71 -5.30 36.05
CA THR A 15 -5.14 -5.44 36.33
C THR A 15 -5.53 -6.92 36.39
N ILE A 16 -6.24 -7.39 37.41
CA ILE A 16 -6.67 -8.80 37.45
C ILE A 16 -7.83 -9.06 36.48
N GLU A 17 -7.95 -10.28 35.97
CA GLU A 17 -8.95 -10.62 34.95
C GLU A 17 -10.40 -10.41 35.47
N GLU A 18 -10.63 -10.66 36.75
CA GLU A 18 -11.93 -10.54 37.42
C GLU A 18 -12.43 -9.10 37.50
N ASP A 19 -11.54 -8.12 37.68
CA ASP A 19 -11.91 -6.70 37.69
C ASP A 19 -12.37 -6.26 36.30
N ILE A 20 -11.71 -6.78 35.26
CA ILE A 20 -12.05 -6.51 33.86
C ILE A 20 -13.41 -7.16 33.56
N ALA A 21 -13.62 -8.40 33.96
CA ALA A 21 -14.89 -9.10 33.80
C ALA A 21 -16.03 -8.36 34.51
N THR A 22 -15.82 -7.97 35.77
CA THR A 22 -16.79 -7.19 36.55
C THR A 22 -17.13 -5.88 35.86
N PHE A 23 -16.13 -5.21 35.28
CA PHE A 23 -16.35 -3.99 34.49
C PHE A 23 -17.19 -4.24 33.23
N VAL A 24 -16.97 -5.35 32.52
CA VAL A 24 -17.78 -5.76 31.35
C VAL A 24 -19.21 -6.08 31.77
N ASP A 25 -19.40 -6.80 32.87
CA ASP A 25 -20.72 -7.19 33.37
C ASP A 25 -21.57 -5.99 33.77
N GLN A 26 -20.92 -4.92 34.27
CA GLN A 26 -21.57 -3.68 34.69
C GLN A 26 -21.60 -2.59 33.60
N ALA A 27 -21.36 -2.96 32.33
CA ALA A 27 -21.30 -1.98 31.24
C ALA A 27 -22.66 -1.36 30.90
N ASP A 28 -23.78 -1.90 31.39
CA ASP A 28 -25.11 -1.29 31.34
C ASP A 28 -25.15 0.08 32.03
N LYS A 29 -24.36 0.27 33.09
CA LYS A 29 -24.23 1.53 33.84
C LYS A 29 -23.43 2.59 33.08
N LEU A 30 -22.73 2.22 32.01
CA LEU A 30 -21.84 3.12 31.27
C LEU A 30 -22.56 3.89 30.15
N LYS A 31 -22.36 5.21 30.12
CA LYS A 31 -22.66 6.00 28.92
C LYS A 31 -21.65 5.65 27.81
N ASN A 32 -22.12 5.52 26.57
CA ASN A 32 -21.28 5.13 25.42
C ASN A 32 -20.56 3.77 25.58
N ARG A 33 -21.18 2.82 26.30
CA ARG A 33 -20.65 1.48 26.57
C ARG A 33 -20.00 0.79 25.37
N ILE A 34 -20.58 0.93 24.16
CA ILE A 34 -20.05 0.30 22.95
C ILE A 34 -18.65 0.80 22.61
N ASN A 35 -18.42 2.11 22.70
CA ASN A 35 -17.11 2.70 22.42
C ASN A 35 -16.11 2.39 23.54
N VAL A 36 -16.58 2.35 24.80
CA VAL A 36 -15.73 2.07 25.97
C VAL A 36 -15.22 0.63 25.93
N LEU A 37 -16.11 -0.34 25.73
CA LEU A 37 -15.74 -1.75 25.57
C LEU A 37 -14.94 -1.98 24.29
N GLY A 38 -15.32 -1.31 23.19
CA GLY A 38 -14.60 -1.42 21.92
C GLY A 38 -13.15 -0.94 21.99
N ALA A 39 -12.86 0.08 22.79
CA ALA A 39 -11.48 0.56 23.00
C ALA A 39 -10.59 -0.48 23.71
N LEU A 40 -11.17 -1.41 24.46
CA LEU A 40 -10.43 -2.51 25.08
C LEU A 40 -10.02 -3.58 24.07
N LEU A 41 -10.71 -3.71 22.93
CA LEU A 41 -10.41 -4.75 21.93
C LEU A 41 -9.21 -4.46 21.01
N VAL A 42 -8.69 -3.25 21.03
CA VAL A 42 -7.51 -2.83 20.23
C VAL A 42 -6.31 -3.70 20.57
N GLU A 43 -5.61 -4.27 19.58
CA GLU A 43 -4.55 -5.26 19.79
C GLU A 43 -3.37 -4.67 20.57
N SER A 44 -3.04 -3.41 20.32
CA SER A 44 -1.97 -2.68 21.00
C SER A 44 -2.35 -2.17 22.40
N ASN A 45 -3.52 -2.52 22.94
CA ASN A 45 -3.98 -2.03 24.23
C ASN A 45 -3.02 -2.44 25.38
N PRO A 46 -2.60 -1.51 26.27
CA PRO A 46 -1.72 -1.80 27.40
C PRO A 46 -2.20 -2.92 28.33
N LEU A 47 -3.51 -3.18 28.34
CA LEU A 47 -4.12 -4.28 29.06
C LEU A 47 -3.49 -5.63 28.71
N TYR A 48 -3.11 -5.85 27.44
CA TYR A 48 -2.60 -7.15 26.97
C TYR A 48 -1.10 -7.34 27.18
N ASN A 49 -0.37 -6.27 27.52
CA ASN A 49 1.08 -6.34 27.71
C ASN A 49 1.42 -7.35 28.80
N GLY A 50 2.37 -8.25 28.54
CA GLY A 50 2.80 -9.24 29.54
C GLY A 50 1.85 -10.43 29.75
N ARG A 51 0.65 -10.43 29.18
CA ARG A 51 -0.32 -11.53 29.32
C ARG A 51 -0.11 -12.62 28.29
N GLY A 52 -0.35 -13.88 28.67
CA GLY A 52 -0.27 -14.99 27.72
C GLY A 52 -1.40 -14.94 26.67
N THR A 53 -1.20 -15.57 25.50
CA THR A 53 -2.20 -15.61 24.42
C THR A 53 -3.59 -16.09 24.87
N ASN A 54 -3.63 -17.14 25.72
CA ASN A 54 -4.90 -17.67 26.24
C ASN A 54 -5.62 -16.69 27.16
N GLU A 55 -4.88 -15.93 27.96
CA GLU A 55 -5.43 -14.89 28.83
C GLU A 55 -5.99 -13.72 28.02
N VAL A 56 -5.24 -13.26 27.02
CA VAL A 56 -5.71 -12.23 26.06
C VAL A 56 -6.98 -12.69 25.36
N ASN A 57 -7.04 -13.95 24.89
CA ASN A 57 -8.21 -14.51 24.23
C ASN A 57 -9.43 -14.59 25.17
N ARG A 58 -9.25 -14.94 26.45
CA ARG A 58 -10.36 -14.93 27.43
C ARG A 58 -10.92 -13.53 27.64
N ILE A 59 -10.04 -12.55 27.86
CA ILE A 59 -10.45 -11.15 28.05
C ILE A 59 -11.19 -10.64 26.80
N GLN A 60 -10.58 -10.78 25.62
CA GLN A 60 -11.17 -10.31 24.36
C GLN A 60 -12.49 -11.02 24.04
N GLY A 61 -12.54 -12.35 24.20
CA GLY A 61 -13.73 -13.14 23.93
C GLY A 61 -14.89 -12.76 24.85
N TYR A 62 -14.62 -12.52 26.14
CA TYR A 62 -15.66 -12.09 27.08
C TYR A 62 -16.21 -10.70 26.73
N ILE A 63 -15.32 -9.75 26.39
CA ILE A 63 -15.73 -8.42 25.92
C ILE A 63 -16.55 -8.53 24.64
N LEU A 64 -16.11 -9.33 23.66
CA LEU A 64 -16.81 -9.54 22.39
C LEU A 64 -18.21 -10.11 22.61
N ALA A 65 -18.32 -11.20 23.38
CA ALA A 65 -19.58 -11.86 23.69
C ALA A 65 -20.61 -10.91 24.32
N SER A 66 -20.15 -9.95 25.14
CA SER A 66 -21.03 -8.96 25.78
C SER A 66 -21.76 -8.04 24.79
N PHE A 67 -21.25 -7.87 23.56
CA PHE A 67 -21.88 -7.01 22.56
C PHE A 67 -23.20 -7.55 22.02
N GLU A 68 -23.50 -8.83 22.17
CA GLU A 68 -24.83 -9.35 21.89
C GLU A 68 -25.89 -8.61 22.74
N LYS A 69 -25.60 -8.44 24.04
CA LYS A 69 -26.47 -7.74 25.00
C LYS A 69 -26.40 -6.22 24.82
N TYR A 70 -25.21 -5.66 24.66
CA TYR A 70 -25.01 -4.20 24.73
C TYR A 70 -25.16 -3.47 23.39
N GLY A 71 -25.20 -4.21 22.28
CA GLY A 71 -25.21 -3.74 20.91
C GLY A 71 -23.80 -3.66 20.32
N PHE A 72 -23.66 -3.96 19.03
CA PHE A 72 -22.38 -4.03 18.33
C PHE A 72 -22.26 -2.94 17.26
N SER A 73 -21.08 -2.31 17.16
CA SER A 73 -20.81 -1.25 16.19
C SER A 73 -20.15 -1.81 14.94
N LEU A 74 -20.53 -1.29 13.76
CA LEU A 74 -19.86 -1.59 12.50
C LEU A 74 -18.35 -1.25 12.53
N LYS A 75 -17.93 -0.30 13.38
CA LYS A 75 -16.50 0.02 13.56
C LYS A 75 -15.69 -1.10 14.21
N LEU A 76 -16.34 -1.97 14.97
CA LEU A 76 -15.73 -3.11 15.66
C LEU A 76 -15.88 -4.41 14.87
N LEU A 77 -16.71 -4.41 13.82
CA LEU A 77 -16.99 -5.57 12.99
C LEU A 77 -15.70 -6.22 12.46
N PRO A 78 -14.67 -5.48 11.99
CA PRO A 78 -13.44 -6.12 11.52
C PRO A 78 -12.76 -7.03 12.54
N ILE A 79 -12.86 -6.74 13.84
CA ILE A 79 -12.25 -7.55 14.91
C ILE A 79 -12.96 -8.91 15.05
N ALA A 80 -14.30 -8.90 14.97
CA ALA A 80 -15.09 -10.13 15.00
C ALA A 80 -14.87 -10.96 13.73
N LEU A 81 -14.84 -10.30 12.56
CA LEU A 81 -14.64 -11.00 11.29
C LEU A 81 -13.23 -11.58 11.15
N GLU A 82 -12.18 -10.89 11.63
CA GLU A 82 -10.81 -11.44 11.68
C GLU A 82 -10.78 -12.76 12.48
N SER A 83 -11.46 -12.78 13.63
CA SER A 83 -11.53 -13.94 14.51
C SER A 83 -12.26 -15.11 13.86
N LEU A 84 -13.29 -14.84 13.04
CA LEU A 84 -14.00 -15.85 12.26
C LEU A 84 -13.17 -16.36 11.07
N GLU A 85 -12.52 -15.46 10.32
CA GLU A 85 -11.78 -15.79 9.10
C GLU A 85 -10.48 -16.56 9.38
N SER A 86 -9.77 -16.21 10.45
CA SER A 86 -8.41 -16.72 10.71
C SER A 86 -8.18 -17.24 12.14
N GLY A 87 -9.18 -17.14 13.03
CA GLY A 87 -9.05 -17.57 14.42
C GLY A 87 -9.11 -19.08 14.60
N MET A 88 -8.34 -19.60 15.56
CA MET A 88 -8.31 -21.04 15.89
C MET A 88 -8.82 -21.34 17.31
N SER A 89 -9.21 -20.31 18.07
CA SER A 89 -9.77 -20.46 19.42
C SER A 89 -11.29 -20.54 19.34
N ALA A 90 -11.87 -21.66 19.77
CA ALA A 90 -13.33 -21.82 19.87
C ALA A 90 -13.97 -20.68 20.68
N TYR A 91 -13.35 -20.29 21.79
CA TYR A 91 -13.84 -19.18 22.62
C TYR A 91 -13.95 -17.85 21.85
N MET A 92 -12.92 -17.47 21.09
CA MET A 92 -12.92 -16.23 20.30
C MET A 92 -13.90 -16.29 19.12
N VAL A 93 -13.97 -17.43 18.43
CA VAL A 93 -14.88 -17.65 17.30
C VAL A 93 -16.34 -17.57 17.78
N ALA A 94 -16.65 -18.27 18.87
CA ALA A 94 -17.97 -18.25 19.50
C ALA A 94 -18.36 -16.84 19.95
N ALA A 95 -17.44 -16.13 20.62
CA ALA A 95 -17.66 -14.76 21.07
C ALA A 95 -17.92 -13.80 19.91
N SER A 96 -17.21 -13.98 18.79
CA SER A 96 -17.36 -13.15 17.59
C SER A 96 -18.69 -13.38 16.89
N ALA A 97 -19.10 -14.65 16.73
CA ALA A 97 -20.43 -15.00 16.23
C ALA A 97 -21.53 -14.41 17.12
N LYS A 98 -21.38 -14.55 18.44
CA LYS A 98 -22.28 -13.97 19.45
C LYS A 98 -22.36 -12.44 19.34
N ALA A 99 -21.23 -11.75 19.24
CA ALA A 99 -21.16 -10.29 19.09
C ALA A 99 -21.91 -9.77 17.85
N ILE A 100 -21.82 -10.49 16.72
CA ILE A 100 -22.47 -10.12 15.45
C ILE A 100 -23.99 -9.98 15.61
N ARG A 101 -24.62 -10.80 16.46
CA ARG A 101 -26.07 -10.71 16.72
C ARG A 101 -26.49 -9.40 17.42
N GLY A 102 -25.54 -8.65 17.97
CA GLY A 102 -25.74 -7.30 18.51
C GLY A 102 -25.79 -6.20 17.45
N LEU A 103 -25.59 -6.49 16.16
CA LEU A 103 -25.69 -5.51 15.08
C LEU A 103 -27.14 -5.04 14.87
N LYS A 104 -27.31 -3.77 14.49
CA LYS A 104 -28.63 -3.20 14.17
C LYS A 104 -29.23 -3.69 12.86
N ARG A 105 -28.38 -4.10 11.91
CA ARG A 105 -28.78 -4.56 10.57
C ARG A 105 -28.09 -5.88 10.26
N LYS A 106 -28.80 -6.76 9.57
CA LYS A 106 -28.31 -8.07 9.13
C LYS A 106 -27.64 -7.87 7.78
N ASN A 107 -26.50 -8.51 7.55
CA ASN A 107 -25.76 -8.38 6.29
C ASN A 107 -25.43 -9.78 5.75
N PRO A 108 -25.87 -10.15 4.53
CA PRO A 108 -25.55 -11.44 3.92
C PRO A 108 -24.04 -11.73 3.83
N ARG A 109 -23.18 -10.72 3.68
CA ARG A 109 -21.72 -10.90 3.60
C ARG A 109 -21.12 -11.56 4.85
N LEU A 110 -21.83 -11.54 5.98
CA LEU A 110 -21.40 -12.20 7.22
C LEU A 110 -21.37 -13.73 7.08
N VAL A 111 -22.16 -14.30 6.16
CA VAL A 111 -22.21 -15.74 5.90
C VAL A 111 -20.83 -16.28 5.57
N HIS A 112 -20.10 -15.62 4.66
CA HIS A 112 -18.76 -16.05 4.26
C HIS A 112 -17.81 -16.22 5.46
N TYR A 113 -17.80 -15.23 6.37
CA TYR A 113 -16.98 -15.28 7.58
C TYR A 113 -17.46 -16.35 8.56
N LEU A 114 -18.76 -16.49 8.75
CA LEU A 114 -19.33 -17.53 9.61
C LEU A 114 -18.97 -18.93 9.12
N MET A 115 -19.04 -19.17 7.81
CA MET A 115 -18.64 -20.45 7.19
C MET A 115 -17.13 -20.70 7.33
N ALA A 116 -16.29 -19.68 7.10
CA ALA A 116 -14.86 -19.78 7.39
C ALA A 116 -14.58 -20.14 8.86
N GLY A 117 -15.37 -19.57 9.78
CA GLY A 117 -15.34 -19.90 11.20
C GLY A 117 -15.56 -21.39 11.46
N ILE A 118 -16.56 -22.01 10.82
CA ILE A 118 -16.86 -23.45 10.93
C ILE A 118 -15.66 -24.29 10.48
N THR A 119 -15.08 -23.97 9.33
CA THR A 119 -13.91 -24.68 8.80
C THR A 119 -12.72 -24.59 9.76
N ASN A 120 -12.47 -23.41 10.33
CA ASN A 120 -11.32 -23.16 11.20
C ASN A 120 -11.38 -23.88 12.56
N ILE A 121 -12.60 -24.02 13.10
CA ILE A 121 -12.84 -24.68 14.40
C ILE A 121 -13.23 -26.15 14.27
N TYR A 122 -13.30 -26.71 13.06
CA TYR A 122 -13.84 -28.05 12.83
C TYR A 122 -13.27 -29.13 13.77
N TYR A 123 -11.95 -29.13 13.98
CA TYR A 123 -11.25 -30.05 14.90
C TYR A 123 -10.88 -29.43 16.25
N ARG A 124 -11.45 -28.27 16.57
CA ARG A 124 -11.10 -27.44 17.74
C ARG A 124 -12.33 -26.86 18.45
N ASP A 125 -13.53 -27.31 18.11
CA ASP A 125 -14.73 -26.89 18.80
C ASP A 125 -14.68 -27.40 20.24
N ASP A 126 -15.09 -26.56 21.18
CA ASP A 126 -14.97 -26.84 22.61
C ASP A 126 -16.23 -26.39 23.34
N THR A 127 -16.52 -27.04 24.46
CA THR A 127 -17.66 -26.66 25.31
C THR A 127 -17.25 -25.50 26.21
N ILE A 128 -17.93 -24.37 26.05
CA ILE A 128 -17.61 -23.11 26.72
C ILE A 128 -18.85 -22.44 27.30
N THR A 129 -18.68 -21.36 28.06
CA THR A 129 -19.78 -20.47 28.47
C THR A 129 -19.30 -19.02 28.52
N PHE A 130 -20.23 -18.09 28.29
CA PHE A 130 -20.03 -16.65 28.49
C PHE A 130 -20.85 -16.12 29.67
N ASN A 131 -21.52 -16.99 30.42
CA ASN A 131 -22.37 -16.59 31.54
C ASN A 131 -21.54 -16.05 32.72
N THR A 132 -20.36 -16.63 32.95
CA THR A 132 -19.40 -16.18 33.96
C THR A 132 -17.99 -16.22 33.36
N TYR A 133 -17.12 -15.32 33.81
CA TYR A 133 -15.75 -15.22 33.30
C TYR A 133 -14.85 -16.39 33.70
N LYS A 134 -14.97 -16.85 34.96
CA LYS A 134 -14.29 -18.04 35.50
C LYS A 134 -15.33 -19.11 35.85
N PRO A 135 -15.81 -19.87 34.87
CA PRO A 135 -16.87 -20.85 35.10
C PRO A 135 -16.35 -22.02 35.95
N LYS A 136 -17.27 -22.63 36.71
CA LYS A 136 -17.04 -23.87 37.46
C LYS A 136 -17.71 -25.03 36.73
N TRP A 137 -17.15 -26.23 36.85
CA TRP A 137 -17.77 -27.45 36.35
C TRP A 137 -18.78 -27.99 37.36
N PRO A 138 -19.93 -28.54 36.90
CA PRO A 138 -20.40 -28.60 35.51
C PRO A 138 -20.81 -27.21 34.98
N LEU A 139 -20.58 -26.96 33.68
CA LEU A 139 -20.87 -25.65 33.08
C LEU A 139 -22.37 -25.35 33.09
N GLU A 140 -22.72 -24.18 33.62
CA GLU A 140 -24.05 -23.58 33.46
C GLU A 140 -24.17 -22.95 32.07
N TYR A 141 -25.24 -23.31 31.36
CA TYR A 141 -25.55 -22.83 30.00
C TYR A 141 -24.39 -23.02 29.00
N PRO A 142 -23.96 -24.28 28.77
CA PRO A 142 -22.87 -24.54 27.84
C PRO A 142 -23.24 -24.17 26.41
N THR A 143 -22.25 -23.70 25.66
CA THR A 143 -22.32 -23.44 24.22
C THR A 143 -21.01 -23.88 23.56
N SER A 144 -20.91 -23.73 22.24
CA SER A 144 -19.69 -24.01 21.46
C SER A 144 -19.53 -22.99 20.33
N ALA A 145 -18.40 -22.98 19.65
CA ALA A 145 -18.19 -22.11 18.49
C ALA A 145 -19.14 -22.47 17.36
N LEU A 146 -19.29 -23.76 17.07
CA LEU A 146 -20.25 -24.23 16.07
C LEU A 146 -21.68 -23.79 16.45
N ARG A 147 -22.06 -23.95 17.72
CA ARG A 147 -23.40 -23.58 18.19
C ARG A 147 -23.66 -22.08 18.06
N GLU A 148 -22.73 -21.24 18.47
CA GLU A 148 -22.87 -19.79 18.33
C GLU A 148 -22.90 -19.33 16.87
N ILE A 149 -22.15 -19.99 15.97
CA ILE A 149 -22.24 -19.75 14.53
C ILE A 149 -23.64 -20.10 14.00
N MET A 150 -24.17 -21.29 14.33
CA MET A 150 -25.51 -21.72 13.92
C MET A 150 -26.60 -20.75 14.41
N LEU A 151 -26.54 -20.33 15.67
CA LEU A 151 -27.46 -19.32 16.21
C LEU A 151 -27.36 -17.97 15.47
N THR A 152 -26.17 -17.60 15.00
CA THR A 152 -25.95 -16.38 14.23
C THR A 152 -26.50 -16.50 12.81
N LEU A 153 -26.35 -17.65 12.16
CA LEU A 153 -26.99 -17.94 10.87
C LEU A 153 -28.52 -17.94 10.98
N GLN A 154 -29.06 -18.53 12.05
CA GLN A 154 -30.50 -18.45 12.35
C GLN A 154 -30.95 -16.99 12.57
N TRP A 155 -30.16 -16.18 13.28
CA TRP A 155 -30.43 -14.76 13.46
C TRP A 155 -30.38 -13.99 12.14
N LEU A 156 -29.46 -14.31 11.22
CA LEU A 156 -29.41 -13.70 9.89
C LEU A 156 -30.66 -14.03 9.05
N GLY A 157 -31.25 -15.21 9.24
CA GLY A 157 -32.51 -15.60 8.63
C GLY A 157 -32.41 -15.66 7.12
N ALA A 158 -33.30 -15.00 6.38
CA ALA A 158 -33.28 -14.96 4.91
C ALA A 158 -31.94 -14.44 4.32
N ASN A 159 -31.16 -13.66 5.08
CA ASN A 159 -29.83 -13.20 4.67
C ASN A 159 -28.75 -14.29 4.72
N ALA A 160 -29.05 -15.46 5.29
CA ALA A 160 -28.15 -16.61 5.36
C ALA A 160 -28.44 -17.69 4.30
N GLN A 161 -29.24 -17.37 3.28
CA GLN A 161 -29.64 -18.33 2.23
C GLN A 161 -28.43 -18.99 1.54
N ASP A 162 -27.37 -18.22 1.30
CA ASP A 162 -26.14 -18.70 0.64
C ASP A 162 -25.41 -19.78 1.45
N ALA A 163 -25.67 -19.89 2.76
CA ALA A 163 -25.06 -20.91 3.61
C ALA A 163 -25.68 -22.31 3.41
N ILE A 164 -26.91 -22.41 2.89
CA ILE A 164 -27.70 -23.66 2.94
C ILE A 164 -26.98 -24.81 2.28
N VAL A 165 -26.42 -24.62 1.08
CA VAL A 165 -25.78 -25.70 0.33
C VAL A 165 -24.58 -26.27 1.10
N GLU A 166 -23.74 -25.40 1.66
CA GLU A 166 -22.59 -25.83 2.46
C GLU A 166 -23.02 -26.49 3.77
N LEU A 167 -24.10 -26.01 4.41
CA LEU A 167 -24.65 -26.63 5.61
C LEU A 167 -25.27 -28.01 5.34
N GLU A 168 -25.91 -28.20 4.18
CA GLU A 168 -26.44 -29.50 3.76
C GLU A 168 -25.31 -30.51 3.59
N VAL A 169 -24.21 -30.11 2.96
CA VAL A 169 -22.99 -30.93 2.84
C VAL A 169 -22.40 -31.24 4.22
N LEU A 170 -22.33 -30.25 5.11
CA LEU A 170 -21.83 -30.44 6.48
C LEU A 170 -22.71 -31.39 7.29
N SER A 171 -24.03 -31.36 7.08
CA SER A 171 -24.97 -32.18 7.85
C SER A 171 -24.80 -33.69 7.62
N VAL A 172 -24.32 -34.07 6.44
CA VAL A 172 -24.10 -35.47 6.05
C VAL A 172 -22.68 -35.97 6.32
N SER A 173 -21.77 -35.11 6.78
CA SER A 173 -20.41 -35.49 7.15
C SER A 173 -20.41 -36.49 8.33
N SER A 174 -19.49 -37.45 8.26
CA SER A 174 -19.31 -38.51 9.26
C SER A 174 -18.64 -38.00 10.53
N GLU A 175 -17.89 -36.91 10.44
CA GLU A 175 -17.18 -36.29 11.56
C GLU A 175 -18.08 -35.42 12.45
N ILE A 176 -19.30 -35.10 12.00
CA ILE A 176 -20.29 -34.36 12.78
C ILE A 176 -21.09 -35.30 13.68
N ASN A 177 -21.08 -35.04 15.00
CA ASN A 177 -21.87 -35.79 15.98
C ASN A 177 -23.39 -35.57 15.83
N SER A 178 -24.20 -36.44 16.44
CA SER A 178 -25.66 -36.41 16.31
C SER A 178 -26.32 -35.11 16.81
N SER A 179 -25.81 -34.55 17.91
CA SER A 179 -26.32 -33.29 18.48
C SER A 179 -26.06 -32.11 17.54
N ASN A 180 -24.84 -32.00 17.01
CA ASN A 180 -24.45 -30.96 16.07
C ASN A 180 -25.19 -31.12 14.73
N ARG A 181 -25.38 -32.35 14.25
CA ARG A 181 -26.18 -32.62 13.05
C ARG A 181 -27.61 -32.11 13.20
N LYS A 182 -28.25 -32.39 14.34
CA LYS A 182 -29.61 -31.89 14.64
C LYS A 182 -29.64 -30.36 14.60
N LEU A 183 -28.67 -29.70 15.22
CA LEU A 183 -28.58 -28.23 15.22
C LEU A 183 -28.39 -27.64 13.81
N ILE A 184 -27.58 -28.27 12.95
CA ILE A 184 -27.38 -27.84 11.56
C ILE A 184 -28.68 -27.96 10.77
N LEU A 185 -29.37 -29.10 10.87
CA LEU A 185 -30.65 -29.32 10.18
C LEU A 185 -31.73 -28.33 10.64
N GLU A 186 -31.84 -28.10 11.95
CA GLU A 186 -32.73 -27.06 12.51
C GLU A 186 -32.39 -25.66 11.98
N THR A 187 -31.10 -25.36 11.78
CA THR A 187 -30.64 -24.09 11.22
C THR A 187 -31.06 -23.94 9.77
N ILE A 188 -30.84 -24.97 8.94
CA ILE A 188 -31.26 -25.00 7.54
C ILE A 188 -32.77 -24.76 7.43
N GLU A 189 -33.57 -25.46 8.25
CA GLU A 189 -35.02 -25.28 8.24
C GLU A 189 -35.45 -23.85 8.60
N LYS A 190 -34.83 -23.24 9.62
CA LYS A 190 -35.14 -21.87 10.04
C LYS A 190 -34.80 -20.85 8.97
N ILE A 191 -33.66 -21.01 8.29
CA ILE A 191 -33.27 -20.14 7.17
C ILE A 191 -34.28 -20.27 6.03
N LYS A 192 -34.61 -21.51 5.62
CA LYS A 192 -35.59 -21.79 4.53
C LYS A 192 -37.00 -21.24 4.83
N LYS A 193 -37.43 -21.25 6.10
CA LYS A 193 -38.75 -20.77 6.52
C LYS A 193 -38.83 -19.23 6.64
N ASP A 194 -37.70 -18.53 6.76
CA ASP A 194 -37.69 -17.08 6.87
C ASP A 194 -37.98 -16.41 5.51
N LYS A 195 -39.13 -15.76 5.42
CA LYS A 195 -39.59 -15.04 4.21
C LYS A 195 -39.27 -13.55 4.22
N SER A 196 -38.46 -13.08 5.18
CA SER A 196 -38.06 -11.67 5.24
C SER A 196 -37.31 -11.26 3.97
N LYS A 197 -37.44 -9.99 3.59
CA LYS A 197 -36.76 -9.45 2.40
C LYS A 197 -35.25 -9.48 2.66
N GLN A 198 -34.51 -10.19 1.80
CA GLN A 198 -33.06 -10.18 1.81
C GLN A 198 -32.55 -8.75 1.59
N GLU A 199 -31.61 -8.29 2.42
CA GLU A 199 -30.94 -7.02 2.17
C GLU A 199 -30.03 -7.17 0.93
N HIS A 200 -30.14 -6.26 -0.04
CA HIS A 200 -29.24 -6.29 -1.20
C HIS A 200 -27.81 -5.98 -0.78
N CYS A 201 -26.86 -6.77 -1.30
CA CYS A 201 -25.42 -6.76 -1.03
C CYS A 201 -24.68 -5.44 -1.38
N CYS A 202 -25.37 -4.37 -1.78
CA CYS A 202 -24.73 -3.17 -2.31
C CYS A 202 -24.25 -2.22 -1.19
N ASN A 203 -22.92 -2.16 -1.05
CA ASN A 203 -22.10 -1.17 -0.35
C ASN A 203 -22.31 -0.97 1.16
N VAL A 204 -22.10 -2.04 1.93
CA VAL A 204 -21.42 -1.85 3.22
C VAL A 204 -19.94 -2.12 2.99
N GLU A 205 -19.17 -1.06 2.76
CA GLU A 205 -17.70 -1.12 2.81
C GLU A 205 -17.32 -1.51 4.24
N ILE A 206 -16.93 -2.77 4.41
CA ILE A 206 -16.22 -3.24 5.61
C ILE A 206 -14.76 -2.81 5.45
N GLU A 207 -14.53 -1.53 5.17
CA GLU A 207 -13.18 -1.00 5.06
C GLU A 207 -12.68 -0.64 6.44
N SER A 208 -11.56 -1.24 6.85
CA SER A 208 -10.76 -0.68 7.94
C SER A 208 -10.17 0.64 7.41
N PRO A 209 -10.51 1.80 7.99
CA PRO A 209 -9.97 3.06 7.51
C PRO A 209 -8.44 3.01 7.60
N ILE A 210 -7.77 3.16 6.46
CA ILE A 210 -6.32 3.30 6.38
C ILE A 210 -5.94 4.57 7.15
N LYS A 211 -5.49 4.41 8.39
CA LYS A 211 -4.78 5.49 9.10
C LYS A 211 -3.31 5.36 8.80
N VAL A 212 -2.87 5.91 7.67
CA VAL A 212 -1.42 6.11 7.44
C VAL A 212 -0.94 7.02 8.56
N SER A 213 -0.02 6.52 9.39
CA SER A 213 0.57 7.32 10.45
C SER A 213 1.29 8.52 9.84
N LYS A 214 1.19 9.71 10.45
CA LYS A 214 1.97 10.91 10.06
C LYS A 214 3.44 10.79 10.45
N ILE A 215 4.05 9.60 10.36
CA ILE A 215 5.45 9.43 10.72
C ILE A 215 6.30 9.75 9.52
N ASP A 216 7.25 10.66 9.75
CA ASP A 216 8.22 11.06 8.75
C ASP A 216 9.08 9.87 8.36
N TYR A 217 8.97 9.46 7.09
CA TYR A 217 9.81 8.44 6.45
C TYR A 217 11.30 8.65 6.74
N LYS A 218 11.76 9.91 6.91
CA LYS A 218 13.15 10.22 7.27
C LYS A 218 13.63 9.51 8.54
N LYS A 219 12.74 9.25 9.51
CA LYS A 219 13.11 8.58 10.77
C LYS A 219 13.38 7.09 10.59
N ILE A 220 12.64 6.42 9.69
CA ILE A 220 12.80 4.98 9.51
C ILE A 220 13.92 4.65 8.52
N LYS A 221 14.25 5.56 7.60
CA LYS A 221 15.21 5.32 6.52
C LYS A 221 16.57 4.83 7.02
N SER A 222 17.05 5.34 8.15
CA SER A 222 18.34 4.97 8.74
C SER A 222 18.32 3.74 9.64
N LEU A 223 17.14 3.13 9.87
CA LEU A 223 17.02 1.97 10.75
C LEU A 223 17.74 0.76 10.16
N LYS A 224 18.51 0.05 10.98
CA LYS A 224 19.23 -1.15 10.55
C LYS A 224 18.31 -2.37 10.54
N ILE A 225 18.32 -3.06 9.41
CA ILE A 225 17.66 -4.35 9.19
C ILE A 225 18.71 -5.35 8.69
N GLN A 226 18.48 -6.63 8.94
CA GLN A 226 19.35 -7.71 8.48
C GLN A 226 18.52 -8.74 7.74
N ASP A 227 19.02 -9.20 6.60
CA ASP A 227 18.31 -10.17 5.76
C ASP A 227 18.58 -11.63 6.17
N GLN A 228 18.05 -12.57 5.38
CA GLN A 228 18.22 -14.02 5.56
C GLN A 228 19.64 -14.54 5.35
N ASP A 229 20.49 -13.81 4.65
CA ASP A 229 21.88 -14.19 4.37
C ASP A 229 22.83 -13.56 5.41
N GLY A 230 22.30 -12.71 6.30
CA GLY A 230 23.07 -12.05 7.36
C GLY A 230 23.58 -10.67 6.97
N GLU A 231 23.28 -10.20 5.77
CA GLU A 231 23.66 -8.89 5.25
C GLU A 231 22.86 -7.79 5.95
N ILE A 232 23.53 -6.69 6.28
CA ILE A 232 22.95 -5.57 7.02
C ILE A 232 22.69 -4.41 6.05
N PHE A 233 21.47 -3.92 6.07
CA PHE A 233 21.01 -2.78 5.28
C PHE A 233 20.46 -1.70 6.19
N THR A 234 20.43 -0.46 5.72
CA THR A 234 19.45 0.49 6.23
C THR A 234 18.10 0.21 5.57
N TYR A 235 17.01 0.55 6.25
CA TYR A 235 15.66 0.44 5.68
C TYR A 235 15.57 1.15 4.31
N GLY A 236 16.20 2.32 4.20
CA GLY A 236 16.25 3.08 2.96
C GLY A 236 16.93 2.34 1.81
N ASP A 237 17.99 1.58 2.08
CA ASP A 237 18.78 0.92 1.02
C ASP A 237 17.94 -0.12 0.27
N PHE A 238 17.08 -0.86 0.99
CA PHE A 238 16.26 -1.89 0.36
C PHE A 238 14.89 -1.38 -0.12
N PHE A 239 14.22 -0.54 0.65
CA PHE A 239 12.83 -0.14 0.39
C PHE A 239 12.70 1.10 -0.51
N THR A 240 13.78 1.59 -1.10
CA THR A 240 13.75 2.63 -2.15
C THR A 240 14.18 2.06 -3.49
N ASP A 241 13.90 2.80 -4.57
CA ASP A 241 14.16 2.56 -6.01
C ASP A 241 13.03 1.89 -6.80
N LYS A 242 12.28 0.98 -6.19
CA LYS A 242 11.24 0.16 -6.82
C LYS A 242 10.07 -0.05 -5.85
N PRO A 243 8.84 -0.15 -6.38
CA PRO A 243 7.70 -0.54 -5.57
C PRO A 243 7.95 -1.87 -4.88
N THR A 244 7.55 -1.97 -3.62
CA THR A 244 7.82 -3.14 -2.78
C THR A 244 6.53 -3.67 -2.17
N VAL A 245 6.27 -4.96 -2.26
CA VAL A 245 5.24 -5.63 -1.45
C VAL A 245 5.89 -6.11 -0.15
N LEU A 246 5.50 -5.52 0.97
CA LEU A 246 5.99 -5.82 2.31
C LEU A 246 4.91 -6.51 3.14
N VAL A 247 5.22 -7.67 3.69
CA VAL A 247 4.37 -8.37 4.67
C VAL A 247 5.06 -8.48 6.03
N PHE A 248 4.29 -8.65 7.10
CA PHE A 248 4.82 -8.90 8.44
C PHE A 248 4.49 -10.31 8.94
N PHE A 249 5.40 -10.90 9.73
CA PHE A 249 5.26 -12.26 10.26
C PHE A 249 6.20 -12.52 11.44
N TYR A 250 6.21 -13.74 12.00
CA TYR A 250 7.28 -14.26 12.86
C TYR A 250 7.25 -15.78 12.83
N THR A 251 8.38 -16.44 13.09
CA THR A 251 8.49 -17.90 12.85
C THR A 251 7.79 -18.76 13.90
N ARG A 252 7.57 -18.24 15.11
CA ARG A 252 6.91 -18.95 16.23
C ARG A 252 5.38 -18.88 16.23
N CYS A 253 4.78 -18.28 15.20
CA CYS A 253 3.32 -18.20 15.11
C CYS A 253 2.71 -19.60 14.96
N GLU A 254 1.91 -20.01 15.94
CA GLU A 254 1.19 -21.29 15.93
C GLU A 254 -0.06 -21.28 15.06
N ASN A 255 -0.52 -20.08 14.67
CA ASN A 255 -1.68 -19.95 13.80
C ASN A 255 -1.29 -20.11 12.33
N HIS A 256 -1.58 -21.30 11.77
CA HIS A 256 -1.26 -21.62 10.38
C HIS A 256 -1.96 -20.71 9.36
N ASN A 257 -3.15 -20.18 9.70
CA ASN A 257 -3.91 -19.26 8.86
C ASN A 257 -3.38 -17.83 8.89
N LYS A 258 -2.39 -17.52 9.74
CA LYS A 258 -1.75 -16.19 9.79
C LYS A 258 -0.37 -16.18 9.15
N CYS A 259 0.70 -16.22 9.95
CA CYS A 259 2.08 -16.00 9.45
C CYS A 259 2.50 -17.04 8.41
N SER A 260 2.17 -18.31 8.65
CA SER A 260 2.54 -19.39 7.74
C SER A 260 1.88 -19.24 6.37
N LEU A 261 0.57 -18.97 6.35
CA LEU A 261 -0.19 -18.70 5.13
C LEU A 261 0.28 -17.42 4.44
N THR A 262 0.58 -16.36 5.19
CA THR A 262 1.09 -15.08 4.65
C THR A 262 2.39 -15.28 3.86
N ILE A 263 3.36 -16.01 4.41
CA ILE A 263 4.63 -16.27 3.72
C ILE A 263 4.45 -17.24 2.55
N ASN A 264 3.53 -18.21 2.63
CA ASN A 264 3.18 -19.05 1.48
C ASN A 264 2.55 -18.24 0.34
N LYS A 265 1.61 -17.34 0.66
CA LYS A 265 1.01 -16.42 -0.30
C LYS A 265 2.04 -15.47 -0.91
N LEU A 266 3.07 -15.05 -0.15
CA LEU A 266 4.18 -14.27 -0.68
C LEU A 266 4.98 -15.06 -1.75
N GLY A 267 5.25 -16.34 -1.51
CA GLY A 267 5.87 -17.23 -2.50
C GLY A 267 5.01 -17.38 -3.77
N LYS A 268 3.69 -17.56 -3.61
CA LYS A 268 2.74 -17.58 -4.75
C LYS A 268 2.73 -16.26 -5.51
N LEU A 269 2.74 -15.13 -4.80
CA LEU A 269 2.82 -13.80 -5.39
C LEU A 269 4.07 -13.65 -6.25
N GLN A 270 5.24 -14.10 -5.79
CA GLN A 270 6.48 -14.08 -6.59
C GLN A 270 6.33 -14.85 -7.91
N GLN A 271 5.62 -15.99 -7.91
CA GLN A 271 5.33 -16.74 -9.14
C GLN A 271 4.41 -15.96 -10.09
N LEU A 272 3.37 -15.32 -9.56
CA LEU A 272 2.49 -14.46 -10.37
C LEU A 272 3.24 -13.24 -10.92
N LEU A 273 4.10 -12.60 -10.14
CA LEU A 273 4.92 -11.49 -10.62
C LEU A 273 5.83 -11.91 -11.79
N LYS A 274 6.31 -13.16 -11.82
CA LYS A 274 7.02 -13.70 -12.98
C LYS A 274 6.08 -13.86 -14.19
N LYS A 275 4.92 -14.49 -13.98
CA LYS A 275 3.89 -14.72 -15.01
C LYS A 275 3.43 -13.43 -15.70
N PHE A 276 3.30 -12.33 -14.95
CA PHE A 276 2.89 -11.02 -15.46
C PHE A 276 4.07 -10.09 -15.81
N GLU A 277 5.30 -10.61 -15.90
CA GLU A 277 6.51 -9.85 -16.25
C GLU A 277 6.79 -8.63 -15.34
N LEU A 278 6.37 -8.71 -14.08
CA LEU A 278 6.57 -7.69 -13.04
C LEU A 278 7.77 -7.99 -12.13
N HIS A 279 8.32 -9.19 -12.18
CA HIS A 279 9.37 -9.67 -11.27
C HIS A 279 10.67 -8.84 -11.28
N GLN A 280 10.96 -8.07 -12.34
CA GLN A 280 12.10 -7.12 -12.38
C GLN A 280 11.70 -5.67 -12.00
N LYS A 281 10.41 -5.41 -11.88
CA LYS A 281 9.83 -4.07 -11.64
C LYS A 281 9.40 -3.88 -10.19
N VAL A 282 9.14 -4.96 -9.46
CA VAL A 282 8.59 -4.95 -8.09
C VAL A 282 9.47 -5.81 -7.19
N LYS A 283 9.76 -5.31 -5.99
CA LYS A 283 10.43 -6.05 -4.91
C LYS A 283 9.41 -6.78 -4.04
N THR A 284 9.80 -7.88 -3.42
CA THR A 284 9.02 -8.50 -2.34
C THR A 284 9.85 -8.59 -1.06
N ALA A 285 9.20 -8.33 0.07
CA ALA A 285 9.81 -8.32 1.38
C ALA A 285 8.90 -8.93 2.43
N ALA A 286 9.51 -9.59 3.41
CA ALA A 286 8.84 -9.96 4.65
C ALA A 286 9.65 -9.45 5.85
N MET A 287 8.98 -8.90 6.87
CA MET A 287 9.60 -8.38 8.09
C MET A 287 9.15 -9.15 9.31
N SER A 288 10.10 -9.67 10.08
CA SER A 288 9.81 -10.37 11.33
C SER A 288 9.45 -9.40 12.47
N TYR A 289 8.37 -9.68 13.20
CA TYR A 289 8.02 -9.03 14.47
C TYR A 289 8.90 -9.48 15.65
N ASP A 290 9.69 -10.54 15.47
CA ASP A 290 10.46 -11.23 16.51
C ASP A 290 11.96 -11.29 16.15
N PRO A 291 12.64 -10.13 16.09
CA PRO A 291 14.01 -10.04 15.59
C PRO A 291 15.05 -10.80 16.42
N ILE A 292 14.73 -11.07 17.70
CA ILE A 292 15.62 -11.78 18.62
C ILE A 292 15.60 -13.28 18.33
N PHE A 293 14.41 -13.88 18.20
CA PHE A 293 14.30 -15.31 17.94
C PHE A 293 14.55 -15.66 16.47
N ASP A 294 14.07 -14.83 15.54
CA ASP A 294 14.13 -15.07 14.11
C ASP A 294 15.51 -14.70 13.57
N THR A 295 16.48 -15.61 13.71
CA THR A 295 17.83 -15.49 13.13
C THR A 295 17.81 -15.57 11.60
N PRO A 296 18.85 -15.09 10.88
CA PRO A 296 18.91 -15.16 9.41
C PRO A 296 18.67 -16.57 8.88
N GLU A 297 19.32 -17.57 9.48
CA GLU A 297 19.11 -18.98 9.16
C GLU A 297 17.65 -19.42 9.35
N ARG A 298 17.02 -19.08 10.48
CA ARG A 298 15.60 -19.41 10.72
C ARG A 298 14.68 -18.74 9.70
N LEU A 299 14.91 -17.46 9.39
CA LEU A 299 14.17 -16.73 8.37
C LEU A 299 14.29 -17.43 7.01
N LYS A 300 15.53 -17.79 6.62
CA LYS A 300 15.83 -18.49 5.36
C LYS A 300 15.08 -19.81 5.28
N THR A 301 15.23 -20.68 6.29
CA THR A 301 14.57 -21.99 6.32
C THR A 301 13.04 -21.86 6.34
N TYR A 302 12.50 -20.93 7.12
CA TYR A 302 11.05 -20.74 7.24
C TYR A 302 10.41 -20.32 5.92
N ALA A 303 11.06 -19.42 5.17
CA ALA A 303 10.56 -18.89 3.92
C ALA A 303 10.73 -19.89 2.75
N LEU A 304 11.87 -20.60 2.67
CA LEU A 304 12.11 -21.63 1.65
C LEU A 304 11.07 -22.76 1.74
N LYS A 305 10.73 -23.21 2.96
CA LYS A 305 9.66 -24.20 3.20
C LYS A 305 8.27 -23.73 2.75
N ARG A 306 8.12 -22.45 2.42
CA ARG A 306 6.89 -21.81 1.95
C ARG A 306 7.02 -21.27 0.53
N HIS A 307 8.01 -21.76 -0.21
CA HIS A 307 8.23 -21.46 -1.62
C HIS A 307 8.56 -20.00 -1.92
N VAL A 308 9.09 -19.26 -0.93
CA VAL A 308 9.69 -17.95 -1.18
C VAL A 308 11.06 -18.16 -1.82
N SER A 309 11.30 -17.49 -2.93
CA SER A 309 12.59 -17.39 -3.61
C SER A 309 13.34 -16.13 -3.17
N PHE A 310 14.67 -16.20 -3.13
CA PHE A 310 15.52 -15.09 -2.72
C PHE A 310 16.43 -14.61 -3.86
N ASP A 311 16.53 -13.30 -4.03
CA ASP A 311 17.45 -12.61 -4.92
C ASP A 311 17.56 -11.13 -4.48
N TYR A 312 18.26 -10.30 -5.24
CA TYR A 312 18.46 -8.88 -4.89
C TYR A 312 17.16 -8.06 -4.76
N LEU A 313 16.02 -8.53 -5.29
CA LEU A 313 14.69 -7.91 -5.20
C LEU A 313 13.79 -8.57 -4.16
N ASN A 314 14.12 -9.79 -3.72
CA ASN A 314 13.28 -10.65 -2.91
C ASN A 314 14.03 -11.07 -1.63
N ARG A 315 13.66 -10.46 -0.50
CA ARG A 315 14.38 -10.59 0.78
C ARG A 315 13.44 -10.78 1.96
N ILE A 316 13.96 -11.32 3.06
CA ILE A 316 13.23 -11.41 4.32
C ILE A 316 14.12 -10.91 5.45
N PHE A 317 13.54 -10.11 6.34
CA PHE A 317 14.29 -9.25 7.25
C PHE A 317 13.93 -9.45 8.71
N ARG A 318 14.90 -9.15 9.56
CA ARG A 318 14.71 -8.81 10.97
C ARG A 318 15.28 -7.42 11.27
N ALA A 319 14.70 -6.74 12.24
CA ALA A 319 15.29 -5.55 12.83
C ALA A 319 16.58 -5.89 13.61
N ARG A 320 17.58 -5.01 13.61
CA ARG A 320 18.84 -5.21 14.37
C ARG A 320 18.88 -4.50 15.71
N ASP A 321 18.38 -3.27 15.76
CA ASP A 321 18.41 -2.47 16.98
C ASP A 321 17.10 -2.62 17.76
N LYS A 322 17.17 -2.58 19.10
CA LYS A 322 16.00 -2.67 19.98
C LYS A 322 14.92 -1.64 19.65
N ASN A 323 15.32 -0.49 19.12
CA ASN A 323 14.41 0.61 18.75
C ASN A 323 13.90 0.53 17.31
N SER A 324 14.51 -0.29 16.44
CA SER A 324 14.13 -0.36 15.02
C SER A 324 12.73 -0.95 14.85
N MET A 325 12.45 -2.11 15.48
CA MET A 325 11.14 -2.76 15.32
C MET A 325 9.98 -1.90 15.85
N PRO A 326 10.05 -1.30 17.05
CA PRO A 326 9.01 -0.38 17.52
C PRO A 326 8.77 0.81 16.58
N GLN A 327 9.82 1.37 15.97
CA GLN A 327 9.68 2.48 15.02
C GLN A 327 9.06 2.04 13.69
N ILE A 328 9.40 0.85 13.20
CA ILE A 328 8.80 0.25 12.01
C ILE A 328 7.30 0.02 12.26
N LEU A 329 6.92 -0.64 13.36
CA LEU A 329 5.50 -0.85 13.71
C LEU A 329 4.74 0.46 13.77
N LYS A 330 5.34 1.49 14.39
CA LYS A 330 4.74 2.82 14.50
C LYS A 330 4.51 3.44 13.11
N TYR A 331 5.46 3.30 12.18
CA TYR A 331 5.35 3.85 10.82
C TYR A 331 4.20 3.23 10.05
N PHE A 332 4.06 1.91 10.12
CA PHE A 332 3.00 1.16 9.48
C PHE A 332 1.65 1.22 10.21
N ASN A 333 1.61 1.80 11.42
CA ASN A 333 0.47 1.71 12.32
C ASN A 333 0.05 0.25 12.58
N SER A 334 1.04 -0.64 12.63
CA SER A 334 0.88 -2.06 12.88
C SER A 334 0.60 -2.32 14.35
N GLU A 335 -0.43 -3.12 14.63
CA GLU A 335 -0.82 -3.45 16.00
C GLU A 335 -0.33 -4.85 16.37
N VAL A 336 0.63 -4.90 17.30
CA VAL A 336 1.22 -6.13 17.83
C VAL A 336 1.37 -5.99 19.34
N ASN A 337 1.17 -7.09 20.07
CA ASN A 337 1.35 -7.14 21.51
C ASN A 337 2.30 -8.26 21.93
N TYR A 338 2.98 -8.05 23.06
CA TYR A 338 4.08 -8.85 23.53
C TYR A 338 3.90 -9.23 25.01
N ALA A 339 4.14 -10.51 25.30
CA ALA A 339 4.36 -11.07 26.62
C ALA A 339 5.87 -11.34 26.80
N GLY A 340 6.60 -10.33 27.29
CA GLY A 340 8.06 -10.36 27.29
C GLY A 340 8.59 -10.37 25.85
N ASN A 341 9.31 -11.43 25.47
CA ASN A 341 9.81 -11.63 24.10
C ASN A 341 8.90 -12.54 23.25
N ILE A 342 7.69 -12.86 23.73
CA ILE A 342 6.72 -13.71 23.01
C ILE A 342 5.63 -12.81 22.46
N ILE A 343 5.25 -13.00 21.21
CA ILE A 343 4.12 -12.28 20.60
C ILE A 343 2.83 -13.01 21.01
N ASN A 344 1.92 -12.29 21.67
CA ASN A 344 0.63 -12.84 22.09
C ASN A 344 -0.51 -12.44 21.13
N LYS A 345 -0.35 -11.34 20.38
CA LYS A 345 -1.32 -10.84 19.42
C LYS A 345 -0.62 -10.12 18.27
N HIS A 346 -1.10 -10.35 17.05
CA HIS A 346 -0.66 -9.65 15.85
C HIS A 346 -1.74 -9.75 14.75
N LEU A 347 -1.63 -8.88 13.76
CA LEU A 347 -2.51 -8.82 12.60
C LEU A 347 -1.93 -9.61 11.41
N ILE A 348 -2.76 -9.84 10.40
CA ILE A 348 -2.31 -10.12 9.03
C ILE A 348 -2.09 -8.76 8.36
N GLU A 349 -0.90 -8.53 7.80
CA GLU A 349 -0.54 -7.23 7.23
C GLU A 349 0.22 -7.40 5.92
N LEU A 350 -0.24 -6.68 4.89
CA LEU A 350 0.43 -6.47 3.62
C LEU A 350 0.40 -4.97 3.28
N HIS A 351 1.55 -4.43 2.92
CA HIS A 351 1.70 -3.06 2.45
C HIS A 351 2.33 -3.06 1.06
N ILE A 352 1.72 -2.34 0.13
CA ILE A 352 2.35 -2.00 -1.14
C ILE A 352 3.02 -0.64 -0.92
N LEU A 353 4.32 -0.59 -1.13
CA LEU A 353 5.15 0.62 -1.00
C LEU A 353 5.47 1.17 -2.39
N ASP A 354 5.56 2.50 -2.50
CA ASP A 354 6.15 3.15 -3.66
C ASP A 354 7.69 3.03 -3.68
N GLU A 355 8.31 3.55 -4.74
CA GLU A 355 9.77 3.63 -4.93
C GLU A 355 10.50 4.50 -3.89
N PHE A 356 9.76 5.23 -3.05
CA PHE A 356 10.29 6.03 -1.96
C PHE A 356 10.09 5.34 -0.59
N GLY A 357 9.60 4.10 -0.58
CA GLY A 357 9.33 3.34 0.64
C GLY A 357 8.11 3.82 1.41
N LYS A 358 7.18 4.53 0.77
CA LYS A 358 5.93 5.00 1.38
C LYS A 358 4.77 4.04 1.07
N PRO A 359 3.94 3.66 2.07
CA PRO A 359 2.76 2.84 1.83
C PRO A 359 1.76 3.57 0.93
N ILE A 360 1.44 2.97 -0.22
CA ILE A 360 0.38 3.44 -1.13
C ILE A 360 -0.94 2.69 -0.92
N LYS A 361 -0.87 1.43 -0.47
CA LYS A 361 -2.02 0.58 -0.14
C LYS A 361 -1.64 -0.35 0.99
N SER A 362 -2.55 -0.55 1.95
CA SER A 362 -2.36 -1.47 3.07
C SER A 362 -3.58 -2.36 3.21
N LEU A 363 -3.37 -3.67 3.30
CA LEU A 363 -4.37 -4.69 3.60
C LEU A 363 -4.05 -5.23 4.99
N VAL A 364 -4.95 -5.02 5.94
CA VAL A 364 -4.72 -5.30 7.36
C VAL A 364 -5.90 -6.10 7.90
N ARG A 365 -5.62 -6.99 8.86
CA ARG A 365 -6.54 -7.93 9.54
C ARG A 365 -6.97 -9.15 8.70
N PHE A 366 -7.35 -8.92 7.46
CA PHE A 366 -7.95 -9.97 6.63
C PHE A 366 -6.94 -10.67 5.72
N GLN A 367 -7.34 -11.85 5.24
CA GLN A 367 -6.65 -12.52 4.14
C GLN A 367 -6.60 -11.62 2.90
N TRP A 368 -5.52 -11.76 2.13
CA TRP A 368 -5.32 -11.09 0.84
C TRP A 368 -5.04 -12.14 -0.22
N GLU A 369 -5.52 -11.93 -1.43
CA GLU A 369 -5.25 -12.84 -2.55
C GLU A 369 -4.10 -12.31 -3.42
N PRO A 370 -3.11 -13.16 -3.77
CA PRO A 370 -1.98 -12.76 -4.61
C PRO A 370 -2.40 -12.08 -5.93
N GLU A 371 -3.50 -12.51 -6.54
CA GLU A 371 -4.06 -11.96 -7.77
C GLU A 371 -4.50 -10.50 -7.59
N ASP A 372 -5.18 -10.18 -6.49
CA ASP A 372 -5.62 -8.81 -6.18
C ASP A 372 -4.43 -7.87 -5.92
N VAL A 373 -3.35 -8.40 -5.33
CA VAL A 373 -2.10 -7.66 -5.14
C VAL A 373 -1.45 -7.36 -6.49
N VAL A 374 -1.40 -8.34 -7.40
CA VAL A 374 -0.89 -8.12 -8.77
C VAL A 374 -1.72 -7.06 -9.51
N ASN A 375 -3.05 -7.15 -9.43
CA ASN A 375 -3.94 -6.16 -10.04
C ASN A 375 -3.68 -4.74 -9.49
N SER A 376 -3.51 -4.62 -8.17
CA SER A 376 -3.18 -3.35 -7.52
C SER A 376 -1.82 -2.79 -7.99
N LEU A 377 -0.83 -3.66 -8.19
CA LEU A 377 0.49 -3.27 -8.71
C LEU A 377 0.41 -2.84 -10.18
N LEU A 378 -0.35 -3.54 -11.03
CA LEU A 378 -0.57 -3.17 -12.42
C LEU A 378 -1.25 -1.80 -12.54
N GLU A 379 -2.29 -1.57 -11.73
CA GLU A 379 -2.95 -0.27 -11.64
C GLU A 379 -1.97 0.83 -11.22
N TYR A 380 -1.16 0.60 -10.20
CA TYR A 380 -0.15 1.56 -9.75
C TYR A 380 0.90 1.86 -10.84
N LEU A 381 1.44 0.83 -11.49
CA LEU A 381 2.46 0.96 -12.52
C LEU A 381 1.92 1.61 -13.80
N SER A 382 0.64 1.42 -14.13
CA SER A 382 0.00 2.02 -15.31
C SER A 382 -0.35 3.49 -15.14
N LYS A 383 -0.66 3.95 -13.92
CA LYS A 383 -0.95 5.36 -13.61
C LYS A 383 0.29 6.27 -13.70
N LYS A 384 1.50 5.72 -13.79
CA LYS A 384 2.71 6.51 -13.99
C LYS A 384 2.81 7.01 -15.43
N PRO A 385 3.14 8.29 -15.66
CA PRO A 385 3.46 8.76 -17.01
C PRO A 385 4.67 7.99 -17.52
N LYS A 386 4.45 7.15 -18.55
CA LYS A 386 5.53 6.40 -19.21
C LYS A 386 6.48 7.38 -19.89
N THR A 387 7.65 7.61 -19.32
CA THR A 387 8.82 7.97 -20.13
C THR A 387 9.19 6.78 -21.01
N SER A 388 8.92 6.93 -22.31
CA SER A 388 9.45 6.21 -23.48
C SER A 388 9.47 4.67 -23.47
N VAL A 389 8.47 4.04 -24.10
CA VAL A 389 8.64 3.19 -25.30
C VAL A 389 7.32 3.26 -26.07
N ILE A 390 7.39 3.70 -27.33
CA ILE A 390 6.25 3.81 -28.25
C ILE A 390 5.88 2.39 -28.70
N ASN A 391 4.75 1.85 -28.23
CA ASN A 391 4.10 0.71 -28.89
C ASN A 391 2.89 1.21 -29.69
N THR A 392 3.03 1.07 -31.01
CA THR A 392 2.20 1.61 -32.10
C THR A 392 0.91 0.81 -32.35
N LEU A 393 0.03 0.64 -31.35
CA LEU A 393 -1.26 -0.05 -31.60
C LEU A 393 -2.51 0.55 -30.93
N GLY A 394 -2.39 1.63 -30.14
CA GLY A 394 -3.54 2.30 -29.51
C GLY A 394 -3.81 3.73 -29.98
N LEU A 395 -3.02 4.24 -30.94
CA LEU A 395 -2.95 5.68 -31.23
C LEU A 395 -4.01 6.18 -32.25
N GLN A 396 -4.75 5.30 -32.92
CA GLN A 396 -5.70 5.76 -33.95
C GLN A 396 -7.01 6.32 -33.36
N ASN A 397 -7.47 5.78 -32.22
CA ASN A 397 -8.79 6.16 -31.69
C ASN A 397 -8.75 7.31 -30.66
N MET A 398 -7.58 7.65 -30.12
CA MET A 398 -7.43 8.69 -29.10
C MET A 398 -6.86 10.02 -29.63
N VAL A 399 -6.27 10.03 -30.84
CA VAL A 399 -5.78 11.24 -31.51
C VAL A 399 -6.93 12.08 -32.10
N GLY A 400 -8.07 11.48 -32.47
CA GLY A 400 -9.21 12.20 -33.01
C GLY A 400 -9.84 13.20 -32.02
N THR A 401 -9.96 12.81 -30.76
CA THR A 401 -10.64 13.60 -29.72
C THR A 401 -9.73 14.68 -29.13
N PHE A 402 -8.44 14.39 -28.93
CA PHE A 402 -7.48 15.36 -28.39
C PHE A 402 -7.06 16.44 -29.41
N ARG A 403 -7.05 16.12 -30.71
CA ARG A 403 -6.71 17.08 -31.78
C ARG A 403 -7.77 18.19 -31.94
N ASN A 404 -9.04 17.90 -31.67
CA ASN A 404 -10.13 18.85 -31.93
C ASN A 404 -10.35 19.89 -30.82
N ILE A 405 -9.81 19.66 -29.61
CA ILE A 405 -10.03 20.54 -28.45
C ILE A 405 -8.76 21.33 -28.10
N ILE A 406 -7.59 20.69 -28.12
CA ILE A 406 -6.35 21.30 -27.61
C ILE A 406 -5.66 22.20 -28.64
N VAL A 407 -5.73 21.85 -29.93
CA VAL A 407 -5.06 22.62 -31.00
C VAL A 407 -5.62 24.05 -31.13
N PRO A 408 -6.95 24.29 -31.11
CA PRO A 408 -7.48 25.65 -31.12
C PRO A 408 -7.08 26.46 -29.87
N ILE A 409 -7.10 25.83 -28.69
CA ILE A 409 -6.75 26.47 -27.41
C ILE A 409 -5.27 26.87 -27.38
N LEU A 410 -4.38 26.00 -27.86
CA LEU A 410 -2.96 26.31 -27.97
C LEU A 410 -2.68 27.38 -29.04
N ILE A 411 -3.42 27.41 -30.15
CA ILE A 411 -3.29 28.48 -31.17
C ILE A 411 -3.74 29.84 -30.64
N VAL A 412 -4.71 29.87 -29.71
CA VAL A 412 -5.19 31.09 -29.05
C VAL A 412 -4.26 31.56 -27.94
N LEU A 413 -3.62 30.63 -27.21
CA LEU A 413 -2.73 30.95 -26.08
C LEU A 413 -1.25 31.10 -26.46
N PHE A 414 -0.80 30.59 -27.61
CA PHE A 414 0.57 30.79 -28.07
C PHE A 414 0.70 32.10 -28.86
N PRO A 415 1.56 33.04 -28.43
CA PRO A 415 1.79 34.27 -29.16
C PRO A 415 2.45 33.94 -30.50
N LYS A 416 1.79 34.28 -31.61
CA LYS A 416 2.27 34.08 -32.99
C LYS A 416 3.44 35.01 -33.37
N CYS A 417 4.02 35.70 -32.40
CA CYS A 417 5.01 36.76 -32.56
C CYS A 417 6.38 36.31 -31.99
N PRO A 418 7.47 36.29 -32.80
CA PRO A 418 8.82 35.99 -32.33
C PRO A 418 9.32 36.92 -31.20
N LEU A 419 8.82 38.16 -31.13
CA LEU A 419 9.15 39.15 -30.10
C LEU A 419 8.55 38.79 -28.73
N CYS A 420 7.43 38.07 -28.68
CA CYS A 420 6.85 37.63 -27.41
C CYS A 420 7.66 36.48 -26.80
N TRP A 421 8.29 35.65 -27.64
CA TRP A 421 9.20 34.59 -27.19
C TRP A 421 10.47 35.15 -26.55
N THR A 422 10.99 36.28 -27.04
CA THR A 422 12.16 36.95 -26.44
C THR A 422 11.81 37.62 -25.11
N ALA A 423 10.60 38.18 -24.96
CA ALA A 423 10.09 38.68 -23.68
C ALA A 423 9.90 37.55 -22.65
N TYR A 424 9.41 36.39 -23.09
CA TYR A 424 9.23 35.22 -22.21
C TYR A 424 10.58 34.66 -21.76
N MET A 425 11.55 34.52 -22.67
CA MET A 425 12.89 34.00 -22.36
C MET A 425 13.76 34.98 -21.56
N SER A 426 13.49 36.28 -21.62
CA SER A 426 14.20 37.28 -20.80
C SER A 426 13.75 37.27 -19.33
N ILE A 427 12.48 36.95 -19.06
CA ILE A 427 11.96 36.76 -17.69
C ILE A 427 12.58 35.52 -17.02
N PHE A 428 12.85 34.46 -17.78
CA PHE A 428 13.43 33.22 -17.24
C PHE A 428 14.97 33.11 -17.34
N GLY A 429 15.61 33.94 -18.17
CA GLY A 429 17.01 33.75 -18.59
C GLY A 429 18.07 34.58 -17.87
N ILE A 430 17.73 35.62 -17.11
CA ILE A 430 18.75 36.58 -16.61
C ILE A 430 19.01 36.46 -15.09
N THR A 431 18.09 35.90 -14.31
CA THR A 431 18.23 35.83 -12.83
C THR A 431 18.71 34.48 -12.29
N SER A 432 18.67 33.40 -13.08
CA SER A 432 19.01 32.04 -12.63
C SER A 432 20.38 31.50 -13.10
N LEU A 433 21.13 32.25 -13.92
CA LEU A 433 22.39 31.78 -14.53
C LEU A 433 23.65 32.10 -13.71
N SER A 434 23.55 32.86 -12.62
CA SER A 434 24.70 33.22 -11.78
C SER A 434 24.94 32.28 -10.59
N THR A 435 24.06 31.32 -10.32
CA THR A 435 24.09 30.49 -9.11
C THR A 435 24.40 29.01 -9.35
N ILE A 436 24.59 28.59 -10.61
CA ILE A 436 24.87 27.18 -10.93
C ILE A 436 26.38 26.99 -11.07
N PRO A 437 27.06 26.31 -10.13
CA PRO A 437 28.46 25.94 -10.30
C PRO A 437 28.59 25.01 -11.52
N TYR A 438 29.49 25.35 -12.43
CA TYR A 438 29.75 24.60 -13.65
C TYR A 438 30.11 23.16 -13.31
N SER A 439 29.21 22.22 -13.57
CA SER A 439 29.39 20.81 -13.26
C SER A 439 29.96 20.08 -14.48
N PRO A 440 31.10 19.36 -14.38
CA PRO A 440 31.79 18.75 -15.52
C PRO A 440 30.94 17.78 -16.36
N TRP A 441 29.92 17.14 -15.76
CA TRP A 441 29.01 16.23 -16.46
C TRP A 441 28.02 16.92 -17.40
N MET A 442 27.89 18.25 -17.32
CA MET A 442 27.00 19.03 -18.17
C MET A 442 27.62 19.34 -19.54
N LEU A 443 28.95 19.21 -19.66
CA LEU A 443 29.68 19.47 -20.91
C LEU A 443 29.27 18.53 -22.06
N PRO A 444 29.14 17.19 -21.88
CA PRO A 444 28.65 16.31 -22.93
C PRO A 444 27.25 16.68 -23.44
N VAL A 445 26.35 17.08 -22.53
CA VAL A 445 24.98 17.50 -22.88
C VAL A 445 25.01 18.81 -23.69
N LEU A 446 25.82 19.78 -23.26
CA LEU A 446 26.02 21.04 -23.97
C LEU A 446 26.61 20.82 -25.37
N CYS A 447 27.63 19.95 -25.49
CA CYS A 447 28.20 19.57 -26.77
C CYS A 447 27.16 18.92 -27.69
N GLY A 448 26.30 18.05 -27.15
CA GLY A 448 25.20 17.43 -27.90
C GLY A 448 24.19 18.46 -28.43
N LEU A 449 23.79 19.42 -27.59
CA LEU A 449 22.86 20.49 -27.99
C LEU A 449 23.48 21.43 -29.04
N LEU A 450 24.76 21.79 -28.89
CA LEU A 450 25.48 22.61 -29.87
C LEU A 450 25.66 21.88 -31.20
N PHE A 451 25.91 20.57 -31.18
CA PHE A 451 25.99 19.76 -32.39
C PHE A 451 24.65 19.72 -33.14
N ILE A 452 23.54 19.52 -32.41
CA ILE A 452 22.19 19.57 -32.99
C ILE A 452 21.92 20.94 -33.63
N ASN A 453 22.28 22.03 -32.93
CA ASN A 453 22.13 23.39 -33.45
C ASN A 453 22.94 23.60 -34.76
N LEU A 454 24.20 23.18 -34.77
CA LEU A 454 25.04 23.22 -35.96
C LEU A 454 24.45 22.42 -37.12
N TRP A 455 23.88 21.24 -36.85
CA TRP A 455 23.25 20.41 -37.87
C TRP A 455 22.02 21.09 -38.50
N PHE A 456 21.17 21.74 -37.71
CA PHE A 456 20.03 22.51 -38.22
C PHE A 456 20.47 23.70 -39.08
N ILE A 457 21.46 24.47 -38.61
CA ILE A 457 22.00 25.61 -39.37
C ILE A 457 22.68 25.13 -40.64
N TRP A 458 23.43 24.03 -40.60
CA TRP A 458 24.05 23.40 -41.78
C TRP A 458 23.01 22.99 -42.82
N ARG A 459 21.95 22.27 -42.39
CA ARG A 459 20.88 21.81 -43.28
C ARG A 459 20.19 22.99 -43.97
N ARG A 460 19.96 24.09 -43.27
CA ARG A 460 19.37 25.31 -43.84
C ARG A 460 20.35 26.09 -44.71
N SER A 461 21.63 26.15 -44.33
CA SER A 461 22.69 26.79 -45.13
C SER A 461 22.85 26.11 -46.49
N ASN A 462 22.73 24.78 -46.53
CA ASN A 462 22.68 23.98 -47.76
C ASN A 462 21.47 24.33 -48.64
N GLN A 463 20.31 24.59 -48.04
CA GLN A 463 19.10 24.97 -48.80
C GLN A 463 19.18 26.39 -49.37
N ILE A 464 19.79 27.33 -48.64
CA ILE A 464 19.85 28.75 -49.01
C ILE A 464 21.14 29.07 -49.81
N LYS A 465 22.08 28.12 -49.92
CA LYS A 465 23.43 28.32 -50.49
C LYS A 465 24.18 29.51 -49.87
N SER A 466 23.97 29.76 -48.57
CA SER A 466 24.65 30.79 -47.81
C SER A 466 25.19 30.17 -46.52
N TRP A 467 26.50 30.29 -46.31
CA TRP A 467 27.21 29.59 -45.25
C TRP A 467 27.61 30.50 -44.07
N ILE A 468 27.30 31.79 -44.16
CA ILE A 468 27.72 32.81 -43.19
C ILE A 468 27.22 32.45 -41.78
N ALA A 469 25.93 32.09 -41.66
CA ALA A 469 25.35 31.71 -40.37
C ALA A 469 25.98 30.42 -39.81
N PHE A 470 26.33 29.48 -40.68
CA PHE A 470 27.00 28.25 -40.26
C PHE A 470 28.41 28.52 -39.73
N TYR A 471 29.22 29.31 -40.43
CA TYR A 471 30.58 29.65 -39.97
C TYR A 471 30.59 30.45 -38.66
N LEU A 472 29.64 31.37 -38.47
CA LEU A 472 29.49 32.10 -37.20
C LEU A 472 29.08 31.16 -36.06
N ALA A 473 28.18 30.21 -36.33
CA ALA A 473 27.75 29.24 -35.33
C ALA A 473 28.86 28.26 -34.96
N THR A 474 29.67 27.81 -35.92
CA THR A 474 30.81 26.92 -35.66
C THR A 474 31.89 27.64 -34.86
N ALA A 475 32.23 28.90 -35.22
CA ALA A 475 33.17 29.71 -34.47
C ALA A 475 32.71 29.92 -33.01
N GLY A 476 31.44 30.28 -32.79
CA GLY A 476 30.88 30.43 -31.45
C GLY A 476 30.88 29.13 -30.64
N THR A 477 30.57 28.00 -31.28
CA THR A 477 30.61 26.66 -30.66
C THR A 477 32.02 26.27 -30.25
N ILE A 478 33.02 26.50 -31.12
CA ILE A 478 34.43 26.21 -30.84
C ILE A 478 34.92 27.04 -29.65
N ILE A 479 34.57 28.34 -29.59
CA ILE A 479 34.95 29.21 -28.48
C ILE A 479 34.39 28.69 -27.15
N LEU A 480 33.11 28.29 -27.12
CA LEU A 480 32.48 27.78 -25.90
C LEU A 480 33.02 26.43 -25.45
N ILE A 481 33.33 25.52 -26.38
CA ILE A 481 33.85 24.19 -26.05
C ILE A 481 35.31 24.25 -25.61
N LEU A 482 36.15 25.05 -26.29
CA LEU A 482 37.58 25.14 -25.97
C LEU A 482 37.87 26.00 -24.74
N PHE A 483 37.21 27.16 -24.63
CA PHE A 483 37.51 28.11 -23.55
C PHE A 483 36.56 28.00 -22.35
N GLY A 484 35.39 27.37 -22.51
CA GLY A 484 34.44 27.14 -21.42
C GLY A 484 35.02 26.34 -20.23
N PRO A 485 35.80 25.26 -20.46
CA PRO A 485 36.39 24.48 -19.37
C PRO A 485 37.73 25.04 -18.85
N ILE A 486 38.46 25.84 -19.65
CA ILE A 486 39.90 26.11 -19.42
C ILE A 486 40.18 27.59 -19.08
N TYR A 487 39.27 28.56 -19.32
CA TYR A 487 39.54 29.99 -19.07
C TYR A 487 38.34 30.77 -18.49
N MET A 488 38.52 31.35 -17.30
CA MET A 488 37.50 32.08 -16.53
C MET A 488 37.27 33.56 -16.96
N LYS A 489 37.74 33.99 -18.13
CA LYS A 489 37.46 35.36 -18.62
C LYS A 489 36.08 35.40 -19.27
N LYS A 490 35.08 35.85 -18.49
CA LYS A 490 33.66 36.04 -18.91
C LYS A 490 33.51 36.72 -20.28
N SER A 491 34.40 37.65 -20.64
CA SER A 491 34.35 38.35 -21.93
C SER A 491 34.49 37.44 -23.15
N ILE A 492 35.29 36.37 -23.07
CA ILE A 492 35.52 35.42 -24.18
C ILE A 492 34.32 34.46 -24.32
N MET A 493 33.73 34.04 -23.19
CA MET A 493 32.51 33.24 -23.23
C MET A 493 31.33 34.05 -23.80
N ASN A 494 31.23 35.33 -23.45
CA ASN A 494 30.21 36.22 -23.97
C ASN A 494 30.36 36.42 -25.48
N SER A 495 31.57 36.52 -26.02
CA SER A 495 31.76 36.63 -27.47
C SER A 495 31.33 35.36 -28.20
N GLY A 496 31.61 34.17 -27.66
CA GLY A 496 31.12 32.90 -28.18
C GLY A 496 29.59 32.81 -28.20
N LEU A 497 28.94 33.28 -27.13
CA LEU A 497 27.48 33.32 -27.03
C LEU A 497 26.86 34.33 -28.01
N ILE A 498 27.46 35.53 -28.14
CA ILE A 498 27.02 36.55 -29.09
C ILE A 498 27.08 36.01 -30.52
N LEU A 499 28.15 35.31 -30.89
CA LEU A 499 28.29 34.70 -32.22
C LEU A 499 27.18 33.68 -32.51
N LEU A 500 26.81 32.85 -31.53
CA LEU A 500 25.71 31.90 -31.67
C LEU A 500 24.35 32.60 -31.84
N ILE A 501 24.11 33.68 -31.10
CA ILE A 501 22.87 34.47 -31.21
C ILE A 501 22.79 35.15 -32.57
N VAL A 502 23.88 35.79 -33.02
CA VAL A 502 23.95 36.43 -34.35
C VAL A 502 23.75 35.39 -35.46
N ALA A 503 24.37 34.22 -35.35
CA ALA A 503 24.18 33.12 -36.29
C ALA A 503 22.71 32.64 -36.34
N ALA A 504 22.06 32.49 -35.18
CA ALA A 504 20.66 32.09 -35.10
C ALA A 504 19.72 33.14 -35.70
N LEU A 505 19.98 34.43 -35.43
CA LEU A 505 19.23 35.55 -36.01
C LEU A 505 19.38 35.58 -37.53
N LEU A 506 20.59 35.47 -38.06
CA LEU A 506 20.84 35.40 -39.50
C LEU A 506 20.14 34.19 -40.13
N ASN A 507 20.18 33.04 -39.45
CA ASN A 507 19.50 31.84 -39.93
C ASN A 507 17.97 31.98 -39.92
N SER A 508 17.41 32.81 -39.03
CA SER A 508 15.96 33.05 -38.93
C SER A 508 15.40 33.97 -40.03
N ILE A 509 16.25 34.69 -40.77
CA ILE A 509 15.81 35.60 -41.82
C ILE A 509 15.12 34.80 -42.94
N PRO A 510 13.92 35.22 -43.38
CA PRO A 510 13.20 34.56 -44.47
C PRO A 510 13.96 34.60 -45.81
N ILE A 511 13.83 33.54 -46.60
CA ILE A 511 14.60 33.33 -47.85
C ILE A 511 14.34 34.45 -48.88
N ASN A 512 13.12 34.98 -48.92
CA ASN A 512 12.71 36.06 -49.83
C ASN A 512 13.43 37.41 -49.55
N ILE A 513 13.78 37.68 -48.30
CA ILE A 513 14.51 38.89 -47.90
C ILE A 513 16.01 38.74 -48.21
N LEU A 514 16.59 37.56 -47.98
CA LEU A 514 17.99 37.26 -48.28
C LEU A 514 18.30 37.30 -49.79
N GLY A 515 17.36 36.85 -50.63
CA GLY A 515 17.48 36.98 -52.09
C GLY A 515 17.52 38.44 -52.55
N LYS A 516 16.75 39.32 -51.90
CA LYS A 516 16.69 40.76 -52.23
C LYS A 516 17.98 41.49 -51.85
N ILE A 517 18.60 41.13 -50.71
CA ILE A 517 19.89 41.67 -50.24
C ILE A 517 21.04 41.23 -51.15
N ARG A 518 21.05 39.96 -51.57
CA ARG A 518 22.09 39.42 -52.47
C ARG A 518 22.08 40.10 -53.85
N ASN A 519 20.90 40.40 -54.39
CA ASN A 519 20.77 41.09 -55.69
C ASN A 519 21.17 42.57 -55.59
N THR A 520 20.91 43.26 -54.46
CA THR A 520 21.34 44.66 -54.26
C THR A 520 22.85 44.79 -54.05
N THR A 521 23.52 43.79 -53.48
CA THR A 521 24.99 43.78 -53.38
C THR A 521 25.70 43.46 -54.70
N SER A 522 25.09 42.72 -55.62
CA SER A 522 25.66 42.48 -56.95
C SER A 522 25.47 43.67 -57.90
N GLU A 523 24.41 44.46 -57.72
CA GLU A 523 24.21 45.70 -58.52
C GLU A 523 25.18 46.83 -58.10
N ASN A 524 25.59 46.90 -56.83
CA ASN A 524 26.51 47.94 -56.35
C ASN A 524 28.01 47.64 -56.57
N PHE A 525 28.39 46.40 -56.92
CA PHE A 525 29.78 46.05 -57.27
C PHE A 525 30.01 45.92 -58.80
N GLY A 526 28.95 46.08 -59.62
CA GLY A 526 29.02 46.06 -61.08
C GLY A 526 29.00 47.44 -61.75
N GLN A 527 29.14 48.53 -60.99
CA GLN A 527 29.16 49.91 -61.52
C GLN A 527 30.46 50.68 -61.24
N ASN A 528 31.55 50.01 -60.87
CA ASN A 528 32.90 50.61 -60.88
C ASN A 528 33.94 49.60 -61.37
N THR A 529 33.83 49.22 -62.64
CA THR A 529 34.94 48.94 -63.58
C THR A 529 34.41 49.04 -65.00
#